data_AF-A0A7C3DBQ6-F1
#
_entry.id   AF-A0A7C3DBQ6-F1
#
_cell.length_a   1.000
_cell.length_b   1.000
_cell.length_c   1.000
_cell.angle_alpha   90.00
_cell.angle_beta   90.00
_cell.angle_gamma   90.00
#
_symmetry.space_group_name_H-M   'P 1'
#
loop_
_entity.id
_entity.type
_entity.pdbx_description
1 polymer ?
#
loop_
_entity_poly.entity_id
_entity_poly.type
_entity_poly.pdbx_seq_one_letter_code
_entity_poly.pdbx_strand_id
1 'polypeptide(L)'
;MGVELKHGDVQNIDPISKNGTSRCRINNLDIELHRDLADSIKPGENVWIAGTFRKKVFHALALKKFGQNKIYGIDCTNYILLTGLGFILFIMFGVFGLRESSGHFFIKYLEELLSITGLAMIVYFIRYFYQANAAVNRIRYEA
;
A
#
# COMPACT_ATOMS: atom_id res chain seq x y z
N MET A 1 -12.37 4.90 -5.57
CA MET A 1 -11.43 5.69 -4.75
C MET A 1 -10.26 6.04 -5.65
N GLY A 2 -10.22 7.27 -6.16
CA GLY A 2 -9.14 7.74 -7.03
C GLY A 2 -7.94 8.18 -6.22
N VAL A 3 -6.74 8.02 -6.79
CA VAL A 3 -5.53 8.64 -6.26
C VAL A 3 -5.60 10.14 -6.53
N GLU A 4 -5.42 11.00 -5.55
CA GLU A 4 -5.36 12.45 -5.74
C GLU A 4 -3.91 12.94 -5.66
N LEU A 5 -3.63 14.05 -6.34
CA LEU A 5 -2.36 14.75 -6.28
C LEU A 5 -2.51 16.01 -5.42
N LYS A 6 -1.56 16.25 -4.51
CA LYS A 6 -1.43 17.46 -3.70
C LYS A 6 -0.03 18.01 -3.85
N HIS A 7 0.10 19.33 -3.78
CA HIS A 7 1.38 20.02 -3.77
C HIS A 7 1.43 20.96 -2.58
N GLY A 8 2.63 21.23 -2.09
CA GLY A 8 2.85 22.26 -1.08
C GLY A 8 4.15 22.06 -0.31
N ASP A 9 4.35 22.97 0.63
CA ASP A 9 5.52 22.96 1.50
C ASP A 9 5.27 22.11 2.73
N VAL A 10 6.26 21.28 3.07
CA VAL A 10 6.22 20.45 4.27
C VAL A 10 6.42 21.34 5.50
N GLN A 11 5.37 21.51 6.32
CA GLN A 11 5.45 22.38 7.49
C GLN A 11 6.14 21.69 8.67
N ASN A 12 5.72 20.46 8.97
CA ASN A 12 6.25 19.67 10.07
C ASN A 12 6.12 18.18 9.75
N ILE A 13 7.00 17.36 10.34
CA ILE A 13 7.01 15.90 10.22
C ILE A 13 7.11 15.32 11.64
N ASP A 14 6.10 14.58 12.05
CA ASP A 14 6.10 13.87 13.33
C ASP A 14 7.11 12.72 13.30
N PRO A 15 7.70 12.34 14.45
CA PRO A 15 8.56 11.18 14.53
C PRO A 15 7.82 9.91 14.09
N ILE A 16 8.56 9.00 13.43
CA ILE A 16 7.99 7.75 12.93
C ILE A 16 7.45 6.93 14.10
N SER A 17 6.17 6.60 14.02
CA SER A 17 5.49 5.77 15.00
C SER A 17 6.02 4.33 14.99
N LYS A 18 5.72 3.56 16.03
CA LYS A 18 6.05 2.12 16.10
C LYS A 18 5.50 1.30 14.91
N ASN A 19 4.48 1.81 14.24
CA ASN A 19 3.84 1.17 13.10
C ASN A 19 4.52 1.51 11.76
N GLY A 20 5.62 2.27 11.78
CA GLY A 20 6.34 2.65 10.56
C GLY A 20 5.63 3.71 9.73
N THR A 21 4.72 4.50 10.33
CA THR A 21 4.12 5.67 9.70
C THR A 21 4.44 6.95 10.46
N SER A 22 4.57 8.05 9.73
CA SER A 22 4.75 9.40 10.23
C SER A 22 3.59 10.27 9.72
N ARG A 23 3.28 11.35 10.43
CA ARG A 23 2.33 12.36 9.96
C ARG A 23 3.09 13.62 9.59
N CYS A 24 2.76 14.19 8.45
CA CYS A 24 3.21 15.52 8.07
C CYS A 24 2.02 16.42 7.76
N ARG A 25 2.24 17.73 7.85
CA ARG A 25 1.24 18.73 7.44
C ARG A 25 1.72 19.46 6.20
N ILE A 26 0.89 19.48 5.17
CA ILE A 26 1.10 20.22 3.92
C ILE A 26 -0.16 21.03 3.62
N ASN A 27 -0.04 22.35 3.51
CA ASN A 27 -1.15 23.25 3.18
C ASN A 27 -2.42 23.02 4.04
N ASN A 28 -2.24 22.93 5.37
CA ASN A 28 -3.30 22.61 6.35
C ASN A 28 -3.94 21.22 6.22
N LEU A 29 -3.37 20.32 5.43
CA LEU A 29 -3.81 18.94 5.31
C LEU A 29 -2.89 18.02 6.11
N ASP A 30 -3.49 17.15 6.93
CA ASP A 30 -2.75 16.11 7.63
C ASP A 30 -2.57 14.91 6.69
N ILE A 31 -1.30 14.59 6.42
CA ILE A 31 -0.87 13.53 5.51
C ILE A 31 -0.17 12.44 6.33
N GLU A 32 -0.58 11.20 6.14
CA GLU A 32 0.11 10.04 6.67
C GLU A 32 1.10 9.51 5.63
N LEU A 33 2.36 9.43 6.02
CA LEU A 33 3.48 8.94 5.24
C LEU A 33 3.93 7.59 5.80
N HIS A 34 4.20 6.65 4.91
CA HIS A 34 5.02 5.49 5.28
C HIS A 34 6.46 5.90 5.53
N ARG A 35 7.17 5.13 6.37
CA ARG A 35 8.57 5.34 6.73
C ARG A 35 9.46 5.67 5.53
N ASP A 36 9.35 4.91 4.44
CA ASP A 36 10.15 5.11 3.23
C ASP A 36 9.97 6.52 2.63
N LEU A 37 8.76 7.07 2.69
CA LEU A 37 8.45 8.41 2.22
C LEU A 37 8.85 9.47 3.25
N ALA A 38 8.64 9.20 4.55
CA ALA A 38 9.00 10.11 5.64
C ALA A 38 10.52 10.34 5.72
N ASP A 39 11.32 9.28 5.59
CA ASP A 39 12.79 9.34 5.57
C ASP A 39 13.30 10.11 4.33
N SER A 40 12.46 10.22 3.29
CA SER A 40 12.82 10.88 2.04
C SER A 40 12.58 12.39 2.06
N ILE A 41 11.85 12.96 3.02
CA ILE A 41 11.49 14.39 3.03
C ILE A 41 12.02 15.15 4.24
N LYS A 42 12.13 16.48 4.12
CA LYS A 42 12.50 17.38 5.21
C LYS A 42 11.49 18.52 5.35
N PRO A 43 11.33 19.10 6.57
CA PRO A 43 10.54 20.31 6.74
C PRO A 43 11.10 21.45 5.88
N GLY A 44 10.21 22.24 5.26
CA GLY A 44 10.53 23.32 4.33
C GLY A 44 10.74 22.90 2.88
N GLU A 45 10.71 21.60 2.56
CA GLU A 45 10.76 21.15 1.17
C GLU A 45 9.39 21.30 0.48
N ASN A 46 9.41 21.77 -0.77
CA ASN A 46 8.24 21.78 -1.63
C ASN A 46 8.13 20.41 -2.35
N VAL A 47 6.99 19.75 -2.18
CA VAL A 47 6.80 18.38 -2.66
C VAL A 47 5.44 18.19 -3.34
N TRP A 48 5.42 17.28 -4.31
CA TRP A 48 4.22 16.71 -4.89
C TRP A 48 3.96 15.35 -4.27
N ILE A 49 2.76 15.14 -3.74
CA ILE A 49 2.34 13.90 -3.09
C ILE A 49 1.10 13.36 -3.79
N ALA A 50 1.15 12.08 -4.16
CA ALA A 50 0.01 11.35 -4.66
C ALA A 50 -0.42 10.29 -3.65
N GLY A 51 -1.73 10.22 -3.39
CA GLY A 51 -2.26 9.42 -2.31
C GLY A 51 -3.77 9.28 -2.35
N THR A 52 -4.34 8.71 -1.29
CA THR A 52 -5.80 8.53 -1.18
C THR A 52 -6.30 9.00 0.18
N PHE A 53 -7.48 9.62 0.23
CA PHE A 53 -8.14 9.90 1.49
C PHE A 53 -8.75 8.62 2.08
N ARG A 54 -8.41 8.31 3.33
CA ARG A 54 -9.14 7.32 4.13
C ARG A 54 -9.40 7.92 5.51
N LYS A 55 -10.64 7.82 5.99
CA LYS A 55 -11.04 8.29 7.32
C LYS A 55 -10.58 9.74 7.66
N LYS A 56 -10.68 10.66 6.69
CA LYS A 56 -10.26 12.08 6.79
C LYS A 56 -8.75 12.34 6.86
N VAL A 57 -7.92 11.30 6.71
CA VAL A 57 -6.45 11.43 6.61
C VAL A 57 -6.02 11.12 5.18
N PHE A 58 -5.05 11.86 4.66
CA PHE A 58 -4.50 11.61 3.33
C PHE A 58 -3.32 10.64 3.41
N HIS A 59 -3.48 9.45 2.89
CA HIS A 59 -2.41 8.46 2.87
C HIS A 59 -1.58 8.63 1.61
N ALA A 60 -0.34 9.09 1.78
CA ALA A 60 0.62 9.23 0.70
C ALA A 60 1.08 7.85 0.21
N LEU A 61 1.06 7.65 -1.11
CA LEU A 61 1.54 6.45 -1.79
C LEU A 61 2.81 6.70 -2.61
N ALA A 62 2.98 7.93 -3.07
CA ALA A 62 4.16 8.38 -3.79
C ALA A 62 4.44 9.85 -3.50
N LEU A 63 5.70 10.26 -3.70
CA LEU A 63 6.20 11.60 -3.46
C LEU A 63 7.27 11.98 -4.49
N LYS A 64 7.30 13.24 -4.92
CA LYS A 64 8.39 13.83 -5.73
C LYS A 64 8.74 15.19 -5.16
N LYS A 65 10.04 15.46 -5.01
CA LYS A 65 10.52 16.77 -4.58
C LYS A 65 10.54 17.75 -5.74
N PHE A 66 10.20 19.00 -5.47
CA PHE A 66 10.32 20.06 -6.46
C PHE A 66 11.80 20.23 -6.87
N GLY A 67 12.05 20.35 -8.17
CA GLY A 67 13.41 20.45 -8.72
C GLY A 67 14.21 19.14 -8.77
N GLN A 68 13.67 18.02 -8.27
CA GLN A 68 14.28 16.70 -8.42
C GLN A 68 13.48 15.83 -9.38
N ASN A 69 14.19 15.10 -10.25
CA ASN A 69 13.56 14.15 -11.17
C ASN A 69 13.31 12.76 -10.55
N LYS A 70 13.60 12.61 -9.25
CA LYS A 70 13.45 11.35 -8.52
C LYS A 70 12.06 11.27 -7.89
N ILE A 71 11.36 10.18 -8.19
CA ILE A 71 10.07 9.83 -7.58
C ILE A 71 10.33 8.77 -6.50
N TYR A 72 9.80 9.01 -5.31
CA TYR A 72 9.82 8.10 -4.18
C TYR A 72 8.43 7.45 -4.09
N GLY A 73 8.38 6.12 -4.14
CA GLY A 73 7.16 5.33 -3.96
C GLY A 73 7.31 4.42 -2.75
N ILE A 74 6.19 3.91 -2.24
CA ILE A 74 6.21 2.86 -1.22
C ILE A 74 6.85 1.60 -1.80
N ASP A 75 7.74 0.94 -1.04
CA ASP A 75 8.30 -0.34 -1.45
C ASP A 75 7.20 -1.41 -1.51
N CYS A 76 6.95 -1.91 -2.72
CA CYS A 76 5.92 -2.91 -2.99
C CYS A 76 6.43 -4.35 -2.92
N THR A 77 7.73 -4.58 -2.68
CA THR A 77 8.38 -5.89 -2.76
C THR A 77 7.74 -6.90 -1.81
N ASN A 78 7.51 -6.50 -0.55
CA ASN A 78 6.86 -7.35 0.45
C ASN A 78 5.42 -7.72 0.07
N TYR A 79 4.69 -6.81 -0.58
CA TYR A 79 3.32 -7.06 -1.02
C TYR A 79 3.26 -8.03 -2.20
N ILE A 80 4.24 -8.00 -3.10
CA ILE A 80 4.37 -8.97 -4.19
C ILE A 80 4.66 -10.37 -3.61
N LEU A 81 5.56 -10.45 -2.63
CA LEU A 81 5.86 -11.72 -1.95
C LEU A 81 4.61 -12.30 -1.27
N LEU A 82 3.86 -11.47 -0.54
CA LEU A 82 2.61 -11.86 0.13
C LEU A 82 1.52 -12.29 -0.88
N THR A 83 1.47 -11.65 -2.05
CA THR A 83 0.57 -12.06 -3.14
C THR A 83 0.92 -13.47 -3.63
N GLY A 84 2.21 -13.75 -3.83
CA GLY A 84 2.69 -15.09 -4.20
C GLY A 84 2.38 -16.14 -3.14
N LEU A 85 2.57 -15.82 -1.86
CA LEU A 85 2.22 -16.71 -0.76
C LEU A 85 0.70 -16.98 -0.70
N GLY A 86 -0.13 -15.95 -0.88
CA GLY A 86 -1.58 -16.10 -0.98
C GLY A 86 -2.00 -17.01 -2.14
N PHE A 87 -1.30 -16.91 -3.28
CA PHE A 87 -1.53 -17.78 -4.45
C PHE A 87 -1.20 -19.25 -4.18
N ILE A 88 -0.07 -19.52 -3.51
CA ILE A 88 0.32 -20.88 -3.10
C ILE A 88 -0.74 -21.47 -2.17
N LEU A 89 -1.18 -20.73 -1.15
CA LEU A 89 -2.22 -21.18 -0.22
C LEU A 89 -3.54 -21.46 -0.94
N PHE A 90 -3.94 -20.59 -1.86
CA PHE A 90 -5.16 -20.78 -2.65
C PHE A 90 -5.09 -22.06 -3.50
N ILE A 91 -3.96 -22.31 -4.17
CA ILE A 91 -3.78 -23.52 -4.98
C ILE A 91 -3.74 -24.77 -4.09
N MET A 92 -2.95 -24.78 -3.02
CA MET A 92 -2.79 -25.94 -2.16
C MET A 92 -4.10 -26.35 -1.51
N PHE A 93 -4.82 -25.42 -0.88
CA PHE A 93 -6.03 -25.76 -0.13
C PHE A 93 -7.30 -25.71 -0.97
N GLY A 94 -7.35 -24.86 -2.00
CA GLY A 94 -8.51 -24.74 -2.89
C GLY A 94 -8.50 -25.76 -4.03
N VAL A 95 -7.43 -25.80 -4.82
CA VAL A 95 -7.39 -26.64 -6.03
C VAL A 95 -7.07 -28.10 -5.70
N PHE A 96 -6.09 -28.32 -4.82
CA PHE A 96 -5.66 -29.66 -4.43
C PHE A 96 -6.41 -30.20 -3.21
N GLY A 97 -6.56 -29.41 -2.14
CA GLY A 97 -7.25 -29.82 -0.90
C GLY A 97 -8.70 -30.25 -1.11
N LEU A 98 -9.48 -29.50 -1.90
CA LEU A 98 -10.87 -29.85 -2.21
C LEU A 98 -11.01 -31.14 -3.07
N ARG A 99 -9.94 -31.61 -3.70
CA ARG A 99 -9.94 -32.81 -4.55
C ARG A 99 -9.75 -34.12 -3.78
N GLU A 100 -9.15 -34.08 -2.59
CA GLU A 100 -8.59 -35.28 -1.94
C GLU A 100 -9.16 -35.58 -0.54
N SER A 101 -10.28 -34.97 -0.17
CA SER A 101 -10.83 -35.11 1.19
C SER A 101 -11.74 -36.33 1.35
N SER A 102 -11.17 -37.42 1.88
CA SER A 102 -11.89 -38.57 2.42
C SER A 102 -12.28 -38.33 3.89
N GLY A 103 -13.57 -38.10 4.13
CA GLY A 103 -14.23 -38.44 5.41
C GLY A 103 -14.22 -37.44 6.57
N HIS A 104 -13.39 -36.38 6.59
CA HIS A 104 -13.31 -35.46 7.75
C HIS A 104 -13.86 -34.06 7.46
N PHE A 105 -15.13 -33.84 7.80
CA PHE A 105 -15.86 -32.58 7.57
C PHE A 105 -15.15 -31.33 8.13
N PHE A 106 -14.52 -31.44 9.31
CA PHE A 106 -13.80 -30.33 9.94
C PHE A 106 -12.57 -29.89 9.14
N ILE A 107 -11.80 -30.83 8.59
CA ILE A 107 -10.59 -30.54 7.82
C ILE A 107 -10.97 -29.82 6.53
N LYS A 108 -12.01 -30.31 5.84
CA LYS A 108 -12.53 -29.68 4.63
C LYS A 108 -12.94 -28.22 4.83
N TYR A 109 -13.64 -27.92 5.94
CA TYR A 109 -14.04 -26.55 6.25
C TYR A 109 -12.83 -25.64 6.53
N LEU A 110 -11.79 -26.15 7.19
CA LEU A 110 -10.55 -25.40 7.43
C LEU A 110 -9.80 -25.12 6.13
N GLU A 111 -9.69 -26.10 5.23
CA GLU A 111 -9.05 -25.94 3.91
C GLU A 111 -9.79 -24.91 3.05
N GLU A 112 -11.12 -24.95 3.04
CA GLU A 112 -11.94 -23.98 2.33
C GLU A 112 -11.76 -22.56 2.85
N LEU A 113 -11.71 -22.37 4.18
CA LEU A 113 -11.40 -21.08 4.80
C LEU A 113 -10.00 -20.57 4.43
N LEU A 114 -8.98 -21.44 4.44
CA LEU A 114 -7.62 -21.07 4.05
C LEU A 114 -7.55 -20.67 2.58
N SER A 115 -8.30 -21.36 1.71
CA SER A 115 -8.39 -21.03 0.29
C SER A 115 -9.02 -19.65 0.08
N ILE A 116 -10.19 -19.38 0.68
CA ILE A 116 -10.88 -18.09 0.58
C ILE A 116 -9.99 -16.96 1.13
N THR A 117 -9.31 -17.20 2.25
CA THR A 117 -8.39 -16.24 2.85
C THR A 117 -7.20 -15.96 1.93
N GLY A 118 -6.64 -17.01 1.32
CA GLY A 118 -5.59 -16.90 0.31
C GLY A 118 -6.03 -16.01 -0.85
N LEU A 119 -7.21 -16.27 -1.43
CA LEU A 119 -7.78 -15.49 -2.52
C LEU A 119 -8.04 -14.02 -2.14
N ALA A 120 -8.61 -13.79 -0.95
CA ALA A 120 -8.86 -12.46 -0.43
C ALA A 120 -7.56 -11.66 -0.26
N MET A 121 -6.48 -12.30 0.20
CA MET A 121 -5.16 -11.67 0.27
C MET A 121 -4.65 -11.25 -1.11
N ILE A 122 -4.74 -12.11 -2.14
CA ILE A 122 -4.26 -11.73 -3.48
C ILE A 122 -5.03 -10.52 -4.00
N VAL A 123 -6.36 -10.52 -3.87
CA VAL A 123 -7.20 -9.40 -4.35
C VAL A 123 -6.84 -8.11 -3.63
N TYR A 124 -6.64 -8.17 -2.31
CA TYR A 124 -6.26 -7.02 -1.50
C TYR A 124 -4.90 -6.45 -1.93
N PHE A 125 -3.88 -7.29 -2.07
CA PHE A 125 -2.52 -6.85 -2.40
C PHE A 125 -2.36 -6.41 -3.86
N ILE A 126 -3.04 -7.06 -4.80
CA ILE A 126 -3.10 -6.61 -6.20
C ILE A 126 -3.71 -5.21 -6.26
N ARG A 127 -4.84 -4.98 -5.56
CA ARG A 127 -5.48 -3.66 -5.52
C ARG A 127 -4.54 -2.60 -4.94
N TYR A 128 -3.81 -2.94 -3.88
CA TYR A 128 -2.83 -2.04 -3.28
C TYR A 128 -1.69 -1.71 -4.26
N PHE A 129 -1.14 -2.72 -4.95
CA PHE A 129 -0.10 -2.53 -5.96
C PHE A 129 -0.55 -1.62 -7.11
N TYR A 130 -1.77 -1.82 -7.61
CA TYR A 130 -2.35 -0.92 -8.63
C TYR A 130 -2.47 0.52 -8.12
N GLN A 131 -2.87 0.73 -6.87
CA GLN A 131 -2.97 2.07 -6.29
C GLN A 131 -1.60 2.75 -6.15
N ALA A 132 -0.58 2.01 -5.70
CA ALA A 132 0.78 2.51 -5.59
C ALA A 132 1.35 2.91 -6.96
N ASN A 133 1.20 2.06 -7.97
CA ASN A 133 1.63 2.37 -9.34
C ASN A 133 0.84 3.54 -9.95
N ALA A 134 -0.47 3.61 -9.71
CA ALA A 134 -1.27 4.74 -10.15
C ALA A 134 -0.78 6.05 -9.53
N ALA A 135 -0.37 6.04 -8.25
CA ALA A 135 0.21 7.22 -7.59
C ALA A 135 1.55 7.64 -8.19
N VAL A 136 2.45 6.70 -8.44
CA VAL A 136 3.74 6.98 -9.10
C VAL A 136 3.53 7.55 -10.50
N ASN A 137 2.64 6.95 -11.30
CA ASN A 137 2.32 7.44 -12.63
C ASN A 137 1.70 8.83 -12.58
N ARG A 138 0.79 9.07 -11.64
CA ARG A 138 0.14 10.37 -11.47
C ARG A 138 1.16 11.47 -11.19
N ILE A 139 2.12 11.23 -10.31
CA ILE A 139 3.25 12.15 -10.08
C ILE A 139 4.13 12.30 -11.33
N ARG A 140 4.37 11.22 -12.08
CA ARG A 140 5.22 11.29 -13.27
C ARG A 140 4.63 12.16 -14.38
N TYR A 141 3.31 12.15 -14.56
CA TYR A 141 2.65 12.83 -15.68
C TYR A 141 1.99 14.17 -15.31
N GLU A 142 1.64 14.37 -14.04
CA GLU A 142 0.91 15.58 -13.58
C GLU A 142 1.77 16.52 -12.69
N ALA A 143 3.00 16.15 -12.32
CA ALA A 143 3.89 16.92 -11.42
C ALA A 143 5.31 17.13 -11.95
#